data_AF-A0A412KGU5-F1
#
_entry.id   AF-A0A412KGU5-F1
#
_cell.length_a   1.000
_cell.length_b   1.000
_cell.length_c   1.000
_cell.angle_alpha   90.00
_cell.angle_beta   90.00
_cell.angle_gamma   90.00
#
_symmetry.space_group_name_H-M   'P 1'
#
loop_
_entity.id
_entity.type
_entity.pdbx_description
1 polymer ?
#
loop_
_entity_poly.entity_id
_entity_poly.type
_entity_poly.pdbx_seq_one_letter_code
_entity_poly.pdbx_strand_id
1 'polypeptide(L)'
;WGIETAFDQLKYALGAASVHSKNSELIIQELYGKLILFNFCKTIVGGIEVKQQEYWKYEYKLNIKMAMCICREFWCSQTLAAPEVEKMLLNYLVPIRDNRTFPRDTVKKSAIAFNSRIA
;
A
#
# COMPACT_ATOMS: atom_id res chain seq x y z
N TRP A 1 -15.84 -0.13 -5.15
CA TRP A 1 -14.81 0.63 -4.41
C TRP A 1 -13.61 -0.19 -3.92
N GLY A 2 -13.75 -1.44 -3.46
CA GLY A 2 -12.59 -2.22 -2.96
C GLY A 2 -11.44 -2.40 -3.97
N ILE A 3 -11.78 -2.65 -5.24
CA ILE A 3 -10.77 -2.84 -6.30
C ILE A 3 -10.01 -1.55 -6.63
N GLU A 4 -10.67 -0.39 -6.58
CA GLU A 4 -10.05 0.90 -6.84
C GLU A 4 -9.01 1.24 -5.78
N THR A 5 -9.35 1.02 -4.51
CA THR A 5 -8.43 1.20 -3.38
C THR A 5 -7.22 0.26 -3.49
N ALA A 6 -7.43 -0.99 -3.93
CA ALA A 6 -6.33 -1.93 -4.16
C ALA A 6 -5.40 -1.44 -5.28
N PHE A 7 -5.95 -0.94 -6.39
CA PHE A 7 -5.14 -0.36 -7.47
C PHE A 7 -4.41 0.92 -7.04
N ASP A 8 -5.03 1.78 -6.23
CA ASP A 8 -4.38 2.97 -5.66
C ASP A 8 -3.17 2.59 -4.80
N GLN A 9 -3.35 1.62 -3.92
CA GLN A 9 -2.30 1.05 -3.08
C GLN A 9 -1.16 0.46 -3.90
N LEU A 10 -1.47 -0.39 -4.89
CA LEU A 10 -0.46 -0.98 -5.77
C LEU A 10 0.32 0.10 -6.55
N LYS A 11 -0.39 1.08 -7.11
CA LYS A 11 0.22 2.15 -7.93
C LYS A 11 1.14 3.04 -7.11
N TYR A 12 0.67 3.51 -5.96
CA TYR A 12 1.32 4.61 -5.24
C TYR A 12 2.06 4.18 -3.98
N ALA A 13 1.62 3.14 -3.28
CA ALA A 13 2.35 2.64 -2.11
C ALA A 13 3.49 1.70 -2.50
N LEU A 14 3.29 0.86 -3.52
CA LEU A 14 4.33 -0.06 -4.04
C LEU A 14 5.01 0.43 -5.32
N GLY A 15 4.62 1.61 -5.81
CA GLY A 15 5.24 2.24 -6.96
C GLY A 15 4.99 1.52 -8.28
N ALA A 16 3.87 0.80 -8.45
CA ALA A 16 3.55 0.19 -9.75
C ALA A 16 3.29 1.22 -10.87
N ALA A 17 3.03 2.48 -10.52
CA ALA A 17 2.95 3.57 -11.48
C ALA A 17 4.33 4.08 -11.96
N SER A 18 5.44 3.72 -11.29
CA SER A 18 6.79 4.06 -11.73
C SER A 18 7.62 2.78 -11.93
N VAL A 19 7.92 2.47 -13.18
CA VAL A 19 8.82 1.37 -13.57
C VAL A 19 10.21 1.92 -13.84
N HIS A 20 11.23 1.11 -13.58
CA HIS A 20 12.63 1.52 -13.74
C HIS A 20 13.21 1.05 -15.08
N SER A 21 12.74 -0.08 -15.59
CA SER A 21 13.22 -0.64 -16.85
C SER A 21 12.67 0.09 -18.08
N LYS A 22 13.47 0.09 -19.16
CA LYS A 22 13.05 0.48 -20.51
C LYS A 22 12.70 -0.73 -21.40
N ASN A 23 13.19 -1.93 -21.05
CA ASN A 23 12.86 -3.18 -21.74
C ASN A 23 11.48 -3.68 -21.27
N SER A 24 10.58 -3.98 -22.21
CA SER A 24 9.21 -4.45 -21.97
C SER A 24 9.12 -5.70 -21.11
N GLU A 25 10.00 -6.68 -21.30
CA GLU A 25 9.99 -7.93 -20.53
C GLU A 25 10.32 -7.66 -19.05
N LEU A 26 11.32 -6.82 -18.81
CA LEU A 26 11.70 -6.41 -17.47
C LEU A 26 10.66 -5.50 -16.81
N ILE A 27 9.93 -4.69 -17.59
CA ILE A 27 8.78 -3.90 -17.07
C ILE A 27 7.67 -4.85 -16.58
N ILE A 28 7.35 -5.88 -17.37
CA ILE A 28 6.37 -6.90 -17.00
C ILE A 28 6.82 -7.63 -15.73
N GLN A 29 8.09 -8.02 -15.65
CA GLN A 29 8.66 -8.64 -14.46
C GLN A 29 8.56 -7.75 -13.21
N GLU A 30 8.86 -6.45 -13.34
CA GLU A 30 8.75 -5.49 -12.25
C GLU A 30 7.30 -5.35 -11.76
N LEU A 31 6.35 -5.30 -12.69
CA LEU A 31 4.93 -5.23 -12.35
C LEU A 31 4.45 -6.48 -11.61
N TYR A 32 4.84 -7.67 -12.07
CA TYR A 32 4.54 -8.92 -11.38
C TYR A 32 5.18 -8.98 -9.99
N GLY A 33 6.43 -8.53 -9.84
CA GLY A 33 7.09 -8.48 -8.54
C GLY A 33 6.33 -7.60 -7.53
N LYS A 34 5.86 -6.42 -7.97
CA LYS A 34 5.03 -5.53 -7.14
C LYS A 34 3.67 -6.15 -6.80
N LEU A 35 3.06 -6.88 -7.73
CA LEU A 35 1.79 -7.57 -7.49
C LEU A 35 1.93 -8.72 -6.49
N ILE A 36 3.01 -9.50 -6.58
CA ILE A 36 3.32 -10.57 -5.62
C ILE A 36 3.54 -9.97 -4.24
N LEU A 37 4.34 -8.89 -4.14
CA LEU A 37 4.57 -8.20 -2.88
C LEU A 37 3.25 -7.63 -2.30
N PHE A 38 2.38 -7.07 -3.14
CA PHE A 38 1.06 -6.60 -2.70
C PHE A 38 0.24 -7.72 -2.07
N ASN A 39 0.13 -8.87 -2.75
CA ASN A 39 -0.63 -10.02 -2.25
C ASN A 39 -0.02 -10.56 -0.95
N PHE A 40 1.31 -10.66 -0.88
CA PHE A 40 2.02 -11.03 0.35
C PHE A 40 1.67 -10.11 1.52
N CYS A 41 1.76 -8.78 1.32
CA CYS A 41 1.39 -7.80 2.34
C CYS A 41 -0.07 -7.95 2.77
N LYS A 42 -0.98 -8.15 1.81
CA LYS A 42 -2.42 -8.31 2.08
C LYS A 42 -2.72 -9.57 2.89
N THR A 43 -2.02 -10.67 2.63
CA THR A 43 -2.14 -11.91 3.41
C THR A 43 -1.68 -11.70 4.85
N ILE A 44 -0.51 -11.09 5.06
CA ILE A 44 0.01 -10.81 6.43
C ILE A 44 -0.97 -9.93 7.19
N VAL A 45 -1.35 -8.79 6.60
CA VAL A 45 -2.28 -7.85 7.24
C VAL A 45 -3.62 -8.49 7.55
N GLY A 46 -4.11 -9.38 6.67
CA GLY A 46 -5.36 -10.11 6.88
C GLY A 46 -5.29 -11.17 7.98
N GLY A 47 -4.10 -11.67 8.31
CA GLY A 47 -3.89 -12.64 9.39
C GLY A 47 -3.67 -12.01 10.77
N ILE A 48 -3.45 -10.70 10.86
CA ILE A 48 -3.20 -9.99 12.12
C ILE A 48 -4.52 -9.45 12.69
N GLU A 49 -4.86 -9.90 13.89
CA GLU A 49 -6.02 -9.42 14.62
C GLU A 49 -5.67 -8.16 15.44
N VAL A 50 -6.41 -7.06 15.20
CA VAL A 50 -6.26 -5.83 15.99
C VAL A 50 -7.19 -5.88 17.19
N LYS A 51 -6.62 -6.11 18.37
CA LYS A 51 -7.35 -6.09 19.65
C LYS A 51 -7.83 -4.67 19.96
N GLN A 52 -9.13 -4.44 19.80
CA GLN A 52 -9.77 -3.17 20.13
C GLN A 52 -9.74 -2.92 21.64
N GLN A 53 -9.65 -1.65 22.03
CA GLN A 53 -9.63 -1.24 23.44
C GLN A 53 -10.93 -0.51 23.78
N GLU A 54 -11.50 -0.79 24.95
CA GLU A 54 -12.78 -0.19 25.38
C GLU A 54 -12.73 1.34 25.50
N TYR A 55 -11.57 1.91 25.86
CA TYR A 55 -11.39 3.36 26.00
C TYR A 55 -11.14 4.07 24.66
N TRP A 56 -11.07 3.35 23.53
CA TRP A 56 -10.91 3.96 22.21
C TRP A 56 -12.23 4.50 21.67
N LYS A 57 -12.19 5.74 21.17
CA LYS A 57 -13.35 6.40 20.56
C LYS A 57 -13.84 5.70 19.28
N TYR A 58 -12.94 5.05 18.56
CA TYR A 58 -13.19 4.42 17.27
C TYR A 58 -12.61 3.02 17.26
N GLU A 59 -13.10 2.19 16.35
CA GLU A 59 -12.38 0.98 15.95
C GLU A 59 -11.12 1.36 15.16
N TYR A 60 -10.06 0.58 15.32
CA TYR A 60 -8.80 0.78 14.64
C TYR A 60 -8.47 -0.39 13.73
N LYS A 61 -7.83 -0.07 12.62
CA LYS A 61 -7.26 -1.05 11.68
C LYS A 61 -5.79 -0.72 11.40
N LEU A 62 -5.08 -1.68 10.84
CA LEU A 62 -3.71 -1.48 10.40
C LEU A 62 -3.62 -0.41 9.31
N ASN A 63 -2.58 0.43 9.41
CA ASN A 63 -2.22 1.37 8.36
C ASN A 63 -1.61 0.62 7.19
N ILE A 64 -2.42 0.39 6.15
CA ILE A 64 -2.03 -0.39 4.97
C ILE A 64 -0.78 0.18 4.26
N LYS A 65 -0.60 1.50 4.21
CA LYS A 65 0.59 2.10 3.56
C LYS A 65 1.87 1.80 4.33
N MET A 66 1.83 1.96 5.66
CA MET A 66 2.96 1.60 6.53
C MET A 66 3.20 0.09 6.50
N ALA A 67 2.14 -0.71 6.49
CA ALA A 67 2.25 -2.15 6.42
C ALA A 67 2.98 -2.62 5.16
N MET A 68 2.68 -2.03 4.00
CA MET A 68 3.40 -2.34 2.76
C MET A 68 4.90 -1.98 2.83
N CYS A 69 5.25 -0.87 3.50
CA CYS A 69 6.66 -0.50 3.69
C CYS A 69 7.38 -1.53 4.57
N ILE A 70 6.79 -1.88 5.71
CA ILE A 70 7.36 -2.84 6.67
C ILE A 70 7.47 -4.24 6.04
N CYS A 71 6.43 -4.72 5.36
CA CYS A 71 6.45 -6.02 4.68
C CYS A 71 7.48 -6.06 3.55
N ARG A 72 7.68 -4.96 2.81
CA ARG A 72 8.74 -4.86 1.80
C ARG A 72 10.12 -4.95 2.45
N GLU A 73 10.35 -4.23 3.54
CA GLU A 73 11.61 -4.27 4.27
C GLU A 73 11.89 -5.68 4.78
N PHE A 74 10.92 -6.32 5.44
CA PHE A 74 11.01 -7.72 5.86
C PHE A 74 11.37 -8.66 4.71
N TRP A 75 10.71 -8.54 3.56
CA TRP A 75 10.97 -9.37 2.39
C TRP A 75 12.38 -9.16 1.82
N CYS A 76 12.84 -7.91 1.75
CA CYS A 76 14.11 -7.55 1.12
C CYS A 76 15.32 -7.75 2.03
N SER A 77 15.23 -7.41 3.32
CA SER A 77 16.35 -7.47 4.25
C SER A 77 16.48 -8.83 4.93
N GLN A 78 15.36 -9.54 5.16
CA GLN A 78 15.29 -10.78 5.94
C GLN A 78 15.96 -10.70 7.32
N THR A 79 16.23 -9.49 7.81
CA THR A 79 16.91 -9.26 9.09
C THR A 79 15.95 -9.31 10.28
N LEU A 80 14.67 -9.07 10.04
CA LEU A 80 13.62 -9.01 11.05
C LEU A 80 13.00 -10.39 11.23
N ALA A 81 12.76 -10.80 12.47
CA ALA A 81 11.99 -12.01 12.73
C ALA A 81 10.49 -11.75 12.51
N ALA A 82 9.74 -12.79 12.09
CA ALA A 82 8.29 -12.64 11.84
C ALA A 82 7.49 -12.02 13.02
N PRO A 83 7.75 -12.36 14.30
CA PRO A 83 7.06 -11.72 15.43
C PRO A 83 7.36 -10.23 15.57
N GLU A 84 8.55 -9.78 15.16
CA GLU A 84 8.93 -8.37 15.23
C GLU A 84 8.17 -7.55 14.19
N VAL A 85 7.95 -8.12 13.00
CA VAL A 85 7.14 -7.51 11.95
C VAL A 85 5.72 -7.28 12.43
N GLU A 86 5.09 -8.28 13.05
CA GLU A 86 3.73 -8.14 13.61
C GLU A 86 3.66 -7.03 14.65
N LYS A 87 4.63 -6.98 15.57
CA LYS A 87 4.71 -5.91 16.58
C LYS A 87 4.87 -4.53 15.93
N MET A 88 5.71 -4.40 14.90
CA MET A 88 5.87 -3.15 14.16
C MET A 88 4.56 -2.73 13.47
N LEU A 89 3.84 -3.67 12.86
CA LEU A 89 2.56 -3.41 12.22
C LEU A 89 1.52 -2.88 13.22
N LEU A 90 1.43 -3.50 14.39
CA LEU A 90 0.50 -3.10 15.46
C LEU A 90 0.79 -1.71 16.04
N ASN A 91 2.00 -1.16 15.85
CA ASN A 91 2.29 0.22 16.24
C ASN A 91 1.67 1.26 15.29
N TYR A 92 1.28 0.85 14.07
CA TYR A 92 0.73 1.74 13.05
C TYR A 92 -0.75 1.48 12.83
N LEU A 93 -1.58 1.91 13.78
CA LEU A 93 -3.02 1.83 13.69
C LEU A 93 -3.65 3.13 13.19
N VAL A 94 -4.74 3.02 12.44
CA VAL A 94 -5.56 4.13 11.98
C VAL A 94 -7.03 3.90 12.33
N PRO A 95 -7.75 4.95 12.78
CA PRO A 95 -9.15 4.81 13.15
C PRO A 95 -10.03 4.62 11.92
N ILE A 96 -11.01 3.74 12.03
CA ILE A 96 -12.12 3.55 11.08
C ILE A 96 -13.15 4.65 11.36
N ARG A 97 -13.57 5.35 10.30
CA ARG A 97 -14.46 6.53 10.40
C ARG A 97 -15.54 6.43 9.33
N ASP A 98 -16.64 5.77 9.66
CA ASP A 98 -17.64 5.33 8.65
C ASP A 98 -18.58 6.42 8.12
N ASN A 99 -18.46 7.66 8.60
CA ASN A 99 -19.31 8.78 8.16
C ASN A 99 -18.51 9.97 7.62
N ARG A 100 -17.36 9.70 6.98
CA ARG A 100 -16.62 10.75 6.27
C ARG A 100 -17.13 10.93 4.85
N THR A 101 -17.80 12.03 4.60
CA THR A 101 -18.00 12.57 3.26
C THR A 101 -16.90 13.58 2.96
N PHE A 102 -16.15 13.33 1.88
CA PHE A 102 -15.24 14.32 1.32
C PHE A 102 -15.78 14.68 -0.06
N PRO A 103 -16.28 15.91 -0.29
CA PRO A 103 -16.73 16.31 -1.61
C PRO A 103 -15.56 16.19 -2.58
N ARG A 104 -15.78 15.55 -3.74
CA ARG A 104 -14.74 15.39 -4.75
C ARG A 104 -14.58 16.74 -5.45
N ASP A 105 -13.41 17.36 -5.29
CA ASP A 105 -13.03 18.51 -6.10
C ASP A 105 -12.91 18.08 -7.57
N THR A 106 -13.87 18.52 -8.38
CA THR A 106 -13.89 18.24 -9.83
C THR A 106 -12.99 19.25 -10.54
N VAL A 107 -11.68 19.00 -10.50
CA VAL A 107 -10.72 19.79 -11.27
C VAL A 107 -10.83 19.39 -12.75
N LYS A 108 -11.05 20.37 -13.63
CA LYS A 108 -10.95 20.16 -15.09
C LYS A 108 -9.51 19.75 -15.41
N LYS A 109 -9.30 18.49 -15.80
CA LYS A 109 -7.98 18.03 -16.25
C LYS A 109 -7.68 18.65 -17.62
N SER A 110 -6.63 19.45 -17.70
CA SER A 110 -6.07 19.90 -18.98
C SER A 110 -5.26 18.77 -19.64
N ALA A 111 -5.13 18.81 -20.96
CA ALA A 111 -4.22 17.92 -21.67
C ALA A 111 -2.80 18.10 -21.11
N ILE A 112 -2.21 17.01 -20.63
CA ILE A 112 -0.79 16.99 -20.25
C ILE A 112 -0.04 16.65 -21.53
N ALA A 113 0.81 17.56 -22.01
CA ALA A 113 1.67 17.29 -23.15
C ALA A 113 2.57 16.08 -22.82
N PHE A 114 2.66 15.13 -23.75
CA PHE A 114 3.66 14.07 -23.72
C PHE A 114 5.04 14.68 -24.01
N ASN A 115 5.55 15.51 -23.09
CA ASN A 115 6.95 15.87 -23.12
C ASN A 115 7.69 14.61 -22.69
N SER A 116 8.11 13.83 -23.68
CA SER A 116 8.91 12.62 -23.55
C SER A 116 10.01 12.85 -22.53
N ARG A 117 10.03 12.03 -21.47
CA ARG A 117 11.15 11.98 -20.54
C ARG A 117 12.38 11.45 -21.29
N ILE A 118 13.17 12.37 -21.84
CA ILE A 118 14.58 12.16 -22.16
C ILE A 118 15.36 12.79 -21.01
N ALA A 119 15.72 11.95 -20.04
CA ALA A 119 16.91 12.08 -19.21
C ALA A 119 17.28 10.66 -18.78
#